data_AF-A0A8T4DZS4-F1
#
_entry.id   AF-A0A8T4DZS4-F1
#
_cell.length_a   1.000
_cell.length_b   1.000
_cell.length_c   1.000
_cell.angle_alpha   90.00
_cell.angle_beta   90.00
_cell.angle_gamma   90.00
#
_symmetry.space_group_name_H-M   'P 1'
#
loop_
_entity.id
_entity.type
_entity.pdbx_description
1 polymer ?
#
loop_
_entity_poly.entity_id
_entity_poly.type
_entity_poly.pdbx_seq_one_letter_code
_entity_poly.pdbx_strand_id
1 'polypeptide(L)'
;MYIELALLFGVFIALAHFFSEKFLDVIEEKRKKVMSFVAGISLTYVFLLLMPEIYNFGGILDRYILFLLLVGFAGFHIIEKHIYQHEKKEKLHEQLKLVHSVTFFFYHFLIGFILLNLMKDNVVVGVMFLIPIFFHSVMSGASLKGIHVSIRERMMLKIMLSCSTLLGVVIGYVFFVPMFLIDSMLGFVVGAFLYIVIRDSLPRETKGDAIYFISGLVVYTIIIFFIWNLV
;
A
#
# COMPACT_ATOMS: atom_id res chain seq x y z
N MET A 1 19.18 15.84 0.30
CA MET A 1 18.58 15.28 1.52
C MET A 1 17.25 14.58 1.30
N TYR A 2 16.15 15.26 0.91
CA TYR A 2 14.83 14.59 0.80
C TYR A 2 14.78 13.47 -0.26
N ILE A 3 15.47 13.64 -1.39
CA ILE A 3 15.57 12.58 -2.41
C ILE A 3 16.34 11.36 -1.92
N GLU A 4 17.45 11.54 -1.21
CA GLU A 4 18.25 10.43 -0.69
C GLU A 4 17.42 9.61 0.31
N LEU A 5 16.63 10.27 1.15
CA LEU A 5 15.68 9.63 2.06
C LEU A 5 14.56 8.90 1.30
N ALA A 6 13.97 9.52 0.28
CA ALA A 6 12.93 8.90 -0.53
C ALA A 6 13.45 7.66 -1.28
N LEU A 7 14.68 7.71 -1.81
CA LEU A 7 15.34 6.57 -2.45
C LEU A 7 15.65 5.47 -1.44
N LEU A 8 16.19 5.80 -0.27
CA LEU A 8 16.43 4.85 0.81
C LEU A 8 15.13 4.11 1.20
N PHE A 9 14.02 4.84 1.28
CA PHE A 9 12.72 4.28 1.64
C PHE A 9 12.12 3.45 0.52
N GLY A 10 12.30 3.90 -0.73
CA GLY A 10 12.02 3.09 -1.91
C GLY A 10 12.80 1.78 -1.90
N VAL A 11 14.06 1.78 -1.46
CA VAL A 11 14.87 0.56 -1.29
C VAL A 11 14.28 -0.33 -0.18
N PHE A 12 13.89 0.22 0.96
CA PHE A 12 13.25 -0.58 2.01
C PHE A 12 11.96 -1.25 1.53
N ILE A 13 11.11 -0.53 0.79
CA ILE A 13 9.89 -1.08 0.19
C ILE A 13 10.23 -2.15 -0.87
N ALA A 14 11.26 -1.91 -1.70
CA ALA A 14 11.72 -2.87 -2.69
C ALA A 14 12.20 -4.18 -2.03
N LEU A 15 12.98 -4.08 -0.95
CA LEU A 15 13.44 -5.23 -0.17
C LEU A 15 12.27 -5.96 0.49
N ALA A 16 11.28 -5.23 1.02
CA ALA A 16 10.06 -5.80 1.58
C ALA A 16 9.33 -6.67 0.56
N HIS A 17 9.15 -6.18 -0.66
CA HIS A 17 8.54 -6.93 -1.77
C HIS A 17 9.37 -8.15 -2.15
N PHE A 18 10.66 -7.96 -2.38
CA PHE A 18 11.54 -9.02 -2.87
C PHE A 18 11.65 -10.19 -1.89
N PHE A 19 11.74 -9.88 -0.60
CA PHE A 19 11.90 -10.86 0.48
C PHE A 19 10.59 -11.24 1.19
N SER A 20 9.45 -10.70 0.75
CA SER A 20 8.12 -10.93 1.33
C SER A 20 7.84 -12.41 1.61
N GLU A 21 8.16 -13.30 0.67
CA GLU A 21 7.98 -14.75 0.85
C GLU A 21 8.80 -15.29 2.03
N LYS A 22 10.09 -14.92 2.15
CA LYS A 22 10.94 -15.38 3.26
C LYS A 22 10.45 -14.86 4.60
N PHE A 23 10.02 -13.59 4.65
CA PHE A 23 9.42 -13.02 5.86
C PHE A 23 8.17 -13.80 6.27
N LEU A 24 7.33 -14.17 5.31
CA LEU A 24 6.12 -14.95 5.57
C LEU A 24 6.41 -16.37 6.08
N ASP A 25 7.52 -17.00 5.67
CA ASP A 25 7.95 -18.28 6.26
C ASP A 25 8.36 -18.09 7.72
N VAL A 26 9.12 -17.04 8.03
CA VAL A 26 9.59 -16.75 9.39
C VAL A 26 8.44 -16.50 10.36
N ILE A 27 7.37 -15.84 9.91
CA ILE A 27 6.22 -15.51 10.75
C ILE A 27 5.08 -16.52 10.66
N GLU A 28 5.24 -17.67 10.00
CA GLU A 28 4.14 -18.59 9.68
C GLU A 28 3.29 -18.95 10.92
N GLU A 29 3.93 -19.32 12.04
CA GLU A 29 3.25 -19.67 13.30
C GLU A 29 2.47 -18.50 13.92
N LYS A 30 2.95 -17.27 13.72
CA LYS A 30 2.36 -16.03 14.26
C LYS A 30 1.59 -15.25 13.21
N ARG A 31 1.42 -15.79 12.00
CA ARG A 31 0.93 -15.06 10.83
C ARG A 31 -0.42 -14.42 11.08
N LYS A 32 -1.33 -15.17 11.72
CA LYS A 32 -2.66 -14.67 12.14
C LYS A 32 -2.56 -13.39 12.98
N LYS A 33 -1.68 -13.41 13.99
CA LYS A 33 -1.46 -12.29 14.93
C LYS A 33 -0.84 -11.09 14.22
N VAL A 34 0.21 -11.32 13.42
CA VAL A 34 0.91 -10.27 12.67
C VAL A 34 -0.01 -9.61 11.65
N MET A 35 -0.79 -10.39 10.89
CA MET A 35 -1.76 -9.85 9.92
C MET A 35 -2.80 -8.96 10.58
N SER A 36 -3.37 -9.40 11.70
CA SER A 36 -4.31 -8.59 12.47
C SER A 36 -3.68 -7.29 12.96
N PHE A 37 -2.47 -7.34 13.52
CA PHE A 37 -1.74 -6.15 13.98
C PHE A 37 -1.48 -5.14 12.85
N VAL A 38 -0.96 -5.61 11.72
CA VAL A 38 -0.70 -4.79 10.53
C VAL A 38 -1.99 -4.18 9.98
N ALA A 39 -3.09 -4.93 9.97
CA ALA A 39 -4.39 -4.39 9.54
C ALA A 39 -4.86 -3.24 10.45
N GLY A 40 -4.64 -3.34 11.76
CA GLY A 40 -4.92 -2.26 12.72
C GLY A 40 -4.06 -1.03 12.45
N ILE A 41 -2.75 -1.21 12.23
CA ILE A 41 -1.85 -0.10 11.83
C ILE A 41 -2.36 0.58 10.56
N SER A 42 -2.63 -0.19 9.51
CA SER A 42 -3.04 0.35 8.21
C SER A 42 -4.38 1.07 8.27
N LEU A 43 -5.35 0.55 9.02
CA LEU A 43 -6.65 1.21 9.16
C LEU A 43 -6.53 2.53 9.93
N THR A 44 -5.75 2.54 11.02
CA THR A 44 -5.44 3.76 11.78
C THR A 44 -4.76 4.79 10.91
N TYR A 45 -3.79 4.37 10.11
CA TYR A 45 -3.09 5.24 9.18
C TYR A 45 -4.02 5.90 8.16
N VAL A 46 -4.93 5.11 7.56
CA VAL A 46 -5.91 5.64 6.61
C VAL A 46 -6.77 6.71 7.28
N PHE A 47 -7.34 6.42 8.45
CA PHE A 47 -8.29 7.34 9.07
C PHE A 47 -7.65 8.54 9.76
N LEU A 48 -6.50 8.35 10.41
CA LEU A 48 -5.89 9.41 11.21
C LEU A 48 -4.86 10.20 10.44
N LEU A 49 -4.22 9.69 9.40
CA LEU A 49 -3.22 10.47 8.64
C LEU A 49 -3.65 10.76 7.21
N LEU A 50 -4.02 9.74 6.43
CA LEU A 50 -4.31 9.93 5.00
C LEU A 50 -5.61 10.68 4.73
N MET A 51 -6.68 10.35 5.47
CA MET A 51 -7.98 11.01 5.30
C MET A 51 -7.90 12.51 5.65
N PRO A 52 -7.33 12.94 6.79
CA PRO A 52 -7.15 14.36 7.07
C PRO A 52 -6.29 15.09 6.04
N GLU A 53 -5.23 14.45 5.53
CA GLU A 53 -4.39 15.03 4.48
C GLU A 53 -5.20 15.40 3.23
N ILE A 54 -6.15 14.53 2.85
CA ILE A 54 -7.08 14.79 1.73
C ILE A 54 -7.93 16.06 1.95
N TYR A 55 -8.32 16.36 3.18
CA TYR A 55 -9.12 17.55 3.50
C TYR A 55 -8.30 18.83 3.61
N ASN A 56 -6.98 18.72 3.78
CA ASN A 56 -6.10 19.88 3.96
C ASN A 56 -5.62 20.50 2.63
N PHE A 57 -5.91 19.89 1.48
CA PHE A 57 -5.42 20.37 0.18
C PHE A 57 -5.97 21.74 -0.26
N GLY A 58 -7.14 22.14 0.23
CA GLY A 58 -7.72 23.46 0.03
C GLY A 58 -8.15 23.78 -1.41
N GLY A 59 -9.38 24.28 -1.58
CA GLY A 59 -9.84 24.95 -2.79
C GLY A 59 -10.90 24.18 -3.59
N ILE A 60 -11.00 24.45 -4.90
CA ILE A 60 -12.05 23.88 -5.77
C ILE A 60 -11.92 22.35 -5.90
N LEU A 61 -10.72 21.81 -5.66
CA LEU A 61 -10.40 20.38 -5.76
C LEU A 61 -10.88 19.54 -4.55
N ASP A 62 -11.21 20.15 -3.41
CA ASP A 62 -11.58 19.43 -2.17
C ASP A 62 -12.72 18.41 -2.38
N ARG A 63 -13.68 18.71 -3.26
CA ARG A 63 -14.78 17.79 -3.58
C ARG A 63 -14.38 16.70 -4.57
N TYR A 64 -13.43 16.97 -5.46
CA TYR A 64 -12.98 16.04 -6.48
C TYR A 64 -11.98 15.01 -5.93
N ILE A 65 -11.21 15.34 -4.88
CA ILE A 65 -10.28 14.39 -4.27
C ILE A 65 -11.04 13.25 -3.58
N LEU A 66 -12.17 13.53 -2.92
CA LEU A 66 -13.05 12.47 -2.40
C LEU A 66 -13.65 11.61 -3.52
N PHE A 67 -13.96 12.22 -4.67
CA PHE A 67 -14.35 11.45 -5.85
C PHE A 67 -13.21 10.54 -6.33
N LEU A 68 -11.96 11.03 -6.34
CA LEU A 68 -10.80 10.20 -6.70
C LEU A 68 -10.55 9.06 -5.70
N LEU A 69 -10.77 9.31 -4.40
CA LEU A 69 -10.78 8.25 -3.38
C LEU A 69 -11.85 7.21 -3.69
N LEU A 70 -13.07 7.64 -4.01
CA LEU A 70 -14.14 6.73 -4.42
C LEU A 70 -13.75 5.93 -5.67
N VAL A 71 -13.17 6.58 -6.68
CA VAL A 71 -12.70 5.94 -7.91
C VAL A 71 -11.58 4.93 -7.63
N GLY A 72 -10.64 5.25 -6.75
CA GLY A 72 -9.59 4.31 -6.33
C GLY A 72 -10.15 3.08 -5.64
N PHE A 73 -11.06 3.28 -4.68
CA PHE A 73 -11.72 2.18 -3.97
C PHE A 73 -12.57 1.31 -4.91
N ALA A 74 -13.47 1.95 -5.66
CA ALA A 74 -14.41 1.28 -6.55
C ALA A 74 -13.68 0.62 -7.73
N GLY A 75 -12.64 1.25 -8.27
CA GLY A 75 -11.85 0.70 -9.37
C GLY A 75 -11.21 -0.64 -9.01
N PHE A 76 -10.52 -0.70 -7.86
CA PHE A 76 -9.95 -1.96 -7.37
C PHE A 76 -11.02 -3.02 -7.09
N HIS A 77 -12.15 -2.62 -6.50
CA HIS A 77 -13.27 -3.51 -6.27
C HIS A 77 -13.83 -4.10 -7.57
N ILE A 78 -14.13 -3.25 -8.55
CA ILE A 78 -14.73 -3.66 -9.83
C ILE A 78 -13.78 -4.55 -10.60
N ILE A 79 -12.49 -4.20 -10.66
CA ILE A 79 -11.47 -5.01 -11.34
C ILE A 79 -11.43 -6.42 -10.75
N GLU A 80 -11.30 -6.56 -9.42
CA GLU A 80 -11.27 -7.87 -8.78
C GLU A 80 -12.59 -8.64 -8.97
N LYS A 81 -13.73 -7.95 -8.79
CA LYS A 81 -15.06 -8.56 -8.92
C LYS A 81 -15.33 -9.04 -10.34
N HIS A 82 -14.90 -8.29 -11.34
CA HIS A 82 -15.06 -8.64 -12.75
C HIS A 82 -14.35 -9.96 -13.06
N ILE A 83 -13.11 -10.12 -12.59
CA ILE A 83 -12.34 -11.37 -12.77
C ILE A 83 -13.08 -12.55 -12.14
N TYR A 84 -13.57 -12.40 -10.90
CA TYR A 84 -14.34 -13.47 -10.24
C TYR A 84 -15.64 -13.85 -10.97
N GLN A 85 -16.25 -12.92 -11.71
CA GLN A 85 -17.52 -13.15 -12.39
C GLN A 85 -17.37 -13.74 -13.80
N HIS A 86 -16.26 -13.45 -14.49
CA HIS A 86 -16.12 -13.75 -15.92
C HIS A 86 -15.05 -14.81 -16.21
N GLU A 87 -14.15 -15.09 -15.27
CA GLU A 87 -13.11 -16.11 -15.47
C GLU A 87 -13.57 -17.51 -15.07
N LYS A 88 -13.17 -18.48 -15.89
CA LYS A 88 -13.35 -19.91 -15.57
C LYS A 88 -12.45 -20.27 -14.39
N LYS A 89 -12.90 -21.20 -13.54
CA LYS A 89 -12.14 -21.67 -12.36
C LYS A 89 -10.69 -22.05 -12.67
N GLU A 90 -10.44 -22.65 -13.84
CA GLU A 90 -9.11 -23.06 -14.31
C GLU A 90 -8.16 -21.88 -14.54
N LYS A 91 -8.67 -20.75 -15.06
CA LYS A 91 -7.87 -19.54 -15.39
C LYS A 91 -7.96 -18.47 -14.31
N LEU A 92 -8.91 -18.58 -13.39
CA LEU A 92 -9.19 -17.57 -12.36
C LEU A 92 -7.94 -17.19 -11.57
N HIS A 93 -7.15 -18.16 -11.13
CA HIS A 93 -5.94 -17.90 -10.35
C HIS A 93 -4.86 -17.17 -11.17
N GLU A 94 -4.69 -17.52 -12.44
CA GLU A 94 -3.70 -16.89 -13.32
C GLU A 94 -4.10 -15.44 -13.64
N GLN A 95 -5.37 -15.22 -13.95
CA GLN A 95 -5.91 -13.89 -14.26
C GLN A 95 -5.90 -12.97 -13.03
N LEU A 96 -6.34 -13.47 -11.87
CA LEU A 96 -6.24 -12.73 -10.61
C LEU A 96 -4.80 -12.31 -10.33
N LYS A 97 -3.83 -13.20 -10.56
CA LYS A 97 -2.41 -12.90 -10.36
C LYS A 97 -1.91 -11.81 -11.30
N LEU A 98 -2.19 -11.92 -12.60
CA LEU A 98 -1.72 -10.95 -13.59
C LEU A 98 -2.26 -9.57 -13.27
N VAL A 99 -3.58 -9.49 -13.05
CA VAL A 99 -4.22 -8.21 -12.74
C VAL A 99 -3.74 -7.68 -11.39
N HIS A 100 -3.67 -8.51 -10.34
CA HIS A 100 -3.12 -8.08 -9.05
C HIS A 100 -1.69 -7.57 -9.18
N SER A 101 -0.83 -8.24 -9.96
CA SER A 101 0.56 -7.81 -10.16
C SER A 101 0.67 -6.47 -10.90
N VAL A 102 -0.13 -6.28 -11.96
CA VAL A 102 -0.16 -5.02 -12.72
C VAL A 102 -0.72 -3.89 -11.87
N THR A 103 -1.85 -4.12 -11.21
CA THR A 103 -2.49 -3.15 -10.34
C THR A 103 -1.59 -2.77 -9.15
N PHE A 104 -0.92 -3.73 -8.53
CA PHE A 104 0.03 -3.46 -7.44
C PHE A 104 1.28 -2.73 -7.92
N PHE A 105 1.76 -3.01 -9.14
CA PHE A 105 2.85 -2.25 -9.74
C PHE A 105 2.47 -0.77 -9.88
N PHE A 106 1.32 -0.47 -10.47
CA PHE A 106 0.85 0.91 -10.62
C PHE A 106 0.61 1.58 -9.27
N TYR A 107 -0.02 0.87 -8.32
CA TYR A 107 -0.21 1.38 -6.97
C TYR A 107 1.12 1.76 -6.32
N HIS A 108 2.10 0.85 -6.28
CA HIS A 108 3.39 1.11 -5.65
C HIS A 108 4.25 2.13 -6.41
N PHE A 109 4.05 2.24 -7.73
CA PHE A 109 4.62 3.32 -8.53
C PHE A 109 4.08 4.70 -8.09
N LEU A 110 2.76 4.85 -7.93
CA LEU A 110 2.14 6.09 -7.42
C LEU A 110 2.61 6.41 -5.99
N ILE A 111 2.70 5.39 -5.12
CA ILE A 111 3.28 5.49 -3.78
C ILE A 111 4.67 6.14 -3.83
N GLY A 112 5.49 5.84 -4.84
CA GLY A 112 6.82 6.44 -5.01
C GLY A 112 6.78 7.96 -5.26
N PHE A 113 5.85 8.45 -6.09
CA PHE A 113 5.67 9.90 -6.30
C PHE A 113 5.19 10.59 -5.03
N ILE A 114 4.22 9.98 -4.35
CA ILE A 114 3.65 10.51 -3.10
C ILE A 114 4.73 10.57 -2.03
N LEU A 115 5.50 9.49 -1.85
CA LEU A 115 6.58 9.42 -0.88
C LEU A 115 7.61 10.54 -1.08
N LEU A 116 8.01 10.81 -2.33
CA LEU A 116 8.96 11.89 -2.61
C LEU A 116 8.41 13.26 -2.19
N ASN A 117 7.13 13.54 -2.44
CA ASN A 117 6.50 14.80 -2.08
C ASN A 117 6.31 14.92 -0.56
N LEU A 118 5.81 13.87 0.10
CA LEU A 118 5.70 13.84 1.56
C LEU A 118 7.06 14.05 2.24
N MET A 119 8.14 13.47 1.70
CA MET A 119 9.50 13.70 2.21
C MET A 119 10.01 15.12 2.01
N LYS A 120 9.60 15.76 0.92
CA LYS A 120 9.96 17.14 0.61
C LYS A 120 9.24 18.11 1.55
N ASP A 121 7.98 17.84 1.86
CA ASP A 121 7.14 18.70 2.68
C ASP A 121 7.41 18.49 4.19
N ASN A 122 7.34 17.24 4.66
CA ASN A 122 7.63 16.88 6.04
C ASN A 122 8.15 15.44 6.17
N VAL A 123 9.44 15.31 6.47
CA VAL A 123 10.12 14.01 6.63
C VAL A 123 9.40 13.10 7.63
N VAL A 124 8.84 13.64 8.72
CA VAL A 124 8.12 12.84 9.72
C VAL A 124 6.87 12.20 9.11
N VAL A 125 6.10 12.97 8.33
CA VAL A 125 4.92 12.45 7.62
C VAL A 125 5.33 11.38 6.60
N GLY A 126 6.43 11.59 5.87
CA GLY A 126 7.00 10.59 4.97
C GLY A 126 7.43 9.29 5.69
N VAL A 127 7.98 9.39 6.90
CA VAL A 127 8.32 8.23 7.75
C VAL A 127 7.07 7.50 8.22
N MET A 128 6.04 8.23 8.64
CA MET A 128 4.76 7.62 8.99
C MET A 128 4.12 6.92 7.79
N PHE A 129 4.25 7.49 6.59
CA PHE A 129 3.76 6.87 5.36
C PHE A 129 4.48 5.57 5.02
N LEU A 130 5.78 5.45 5.33
CA LEU A 130 6.55 4.22 5.07
C LEU A 130 6.03 3.01 5.87
N ILE A 131 5.69 3.18 7.14
CA ILE A 131 5.45 2.05 8.06
C ILE A 131 4.33 1.11 7.56
N PRO A 132 3.11 1.58 7.27
CA PRO A 132 2.02 0.73 6.82
C PRO A 132 2.27 0.17 5.43
N ILE A 133 2.89 0.95 4.53
CA ILE A 133 3.22 0.53 3.16
C ILE A 133 4.27 -0.59 3.17
N PHE A 134 5.29 -0.48 4.03
CA PHE A 134 6.30 -1.52 4.22
C PHE A 134 5.67 -2.83 4.69
N PHE A 135 4.86 -2.77 5.75
CA PHE A 135 4.20 -3.98 6.26
C PHE A 135 3.23 -4.57 5.25
N HIS A 136 2.47 -3.73 4.54
CA HIS A 136 1.59 -4.19 3.49
C HIS A 136 2.37 -4.87 2.35
N SER A 137 3.52 -4.32 1.97
CA SER A 137 4.42 -4.91 0.96
C SER A 137 4.92 -6.29 1.38
N VAL A 138 5.35 -6.46 2.65
CA VAL A 138 5.71 -7.77 3.21
C VAL A 138 4.51 -8.73 3.15
N MET A 139 3.32 -8.27 3.53
CA MET A 139 2.13 -9.11 3.58
C MET A 139 1.62 -9.53 2.21
N SER A 140 1.81 -8.69 1.19
CA SER A 140 1.38 -8.95 -0.19
C SER A 140 2.07 -10.18 -0.83
N GLY A 141 3.24 -10.59 -0.32
CA GLY A 141 3.94 -11.81 -0.76
C GLY A 141 3.14 -13.10 -0.57
N ALA A 142 2.12 -13.10 0.30
CA ALA A 142 1.25 -14.25 0.53
C ALA A 142 0.46 -14.62 -0.72
N SER A 143 0.10 -13.61 -1.52
CA SER A 143 -0.62 -13.76 -2.79
C SER A 143 0.24 -14.48 -3.84
N LEU A 144 1.57 -14.36 -3.75
CA LEU A 144 2.51 -14.99 -4.71
C LEU A 144 2.84 -16.45 -4.36
N LYS A 145 2.87 -16.84 -3.07
CA LYS A 145 3.25 -18.21 -2.66
C LYS A 145 2.30 -19.29 -3.16
N GLY A 146 1.00 -19.02 -3.24
CA GLY A 146 -0.02 -20.01 -3.57
C GLY A 146 -0.09 -20.44 -5.04
N ILE A 147 0.85 -20.05 -5.89
CA ILE A 147 0.71 -20.12 -7.35
C ILE A 147 1.73 -21.07 -7.99
N HIS A 148 1.24 -21.96 -8.86
CA HIS A 148 2.07 -22.78 -9.75
C HIS A 148 2.54 -21.97 -10.96
N VAL A 149 3.68 -21.31 -10.86
CA VAL A 149 4.36 -20.67 -12.00
C VAL A 149 5.83 -21.04 -12.06
N SER A 150 6.41 -20.91 -13.25
CA SER A 150 7.83 -21.13 -13.43
C SER A 150 8.66 -20.22 -12.50
N ILE A 151 9.81 -20.72 -12.06
CA ILE A 151 10.74 -19.99 -11.19
C ILE A 151 11.13 -18.65 -11.83
N ARG A 152 11.32 -18.63 -13.16
CA ARG A 152 11.70 -17.43 -13.93
C ARG A 152 10.60 -16.37 -13.89
N GLU A 153 9.36 -16.75 -14.14
CA GLU A 153 8.23 -15.81 -14.12
C GLU A 153 8.00 -15.25 -12.72
N ARG A 154 8.10 -16.09 -11.68
CA ARG A 154 8.05 -15.65 -10.28
C ARG A 154 9.13 -14.60 -9.98
N MET A 155 10.36 -14.83 -10.44
CA MET A 155 11.46 -13.89 -10.26
C MET A 155 11.19 -12.54 -10.96
N MET A 156 10.71 -12.57 -12.21
CA MET A 156 10.38 -11.36 -12.96
C MET A 156 9.32 -10.51 -12.24
N LEU A 157 8.24 -11.14 -11.75
CA LEU A 157 7.19 -10.44 -11.01
C LEU A 157 7.72 -9.82 -9.71
N LYS A 158 8.57 -10.54 -8.97
CA LYS A 158 9.21 -10.00 -7.76
C LYS A 158 10.04 -8.76 -8.08
N ILE A 159 10.88 -8.81 -9.12
CA ILE A 159 11.71 -7.67 -9.51
C ILE A 159 10.84 -6.50 -9.96
N MET A 160 9.83 -6.75 -10.80
CA MET A 160 8.90 -5.73 -11.29
C MET A 160 8.21 -5.00 -10.14
N LEU A 161 7.62 -5.74 -9.19
CA LEU A 161 6.97 -5.17 -8.02
C LEU A 161 7.95 -4.44 -7.09
N SER A 162 9.14 -5.01 -6.86
CA SER A 162 10.16 -4.40 -6.00
C SER A 162 10.68 -3.08 -6.58
N CYS A 163 10.83 -2.97 -7.89
CA CYS A 163 11.32 -1.76 -8.54
C CYS A 163 10.25 -0.68 -8.73
N SER A 164 8.96 -0.99 -8.57
CA SER A 164 7.86 -0.06 -8.86
C SER A 164 7.94 1.25 -8.06
N THR A 165 8.13 1.17 -6.74
CA THR A 165 8.25 2.38 -5.89
C THR A 165 9.50 3.18 -6.20
N LEU A 166 10.63 2.52 -6.44
CA LEU A 166 11.86 3.20 -6.84
C LEU A 166 11.70 3.94 -8.17
N LEU A 167 11.05 3.30 -9.16
CA LEU A 167 10.72 3.95 -10.43
C LEU A 167 9.82 5.17 -10.20
N GLY A 168 8.83 5.07 -9.30
CA GLY A 168 7.98 6.20 -8.93
C GLY A 168 8.76 7.38 -8.33
N VAL A 169 9.66 7.10 -7.38
CA VAL A 169 10.54 8.14 -6.78
C VAL A 169 11.44 8.79 -7.84
N VAL A 170 12.08 7.98 -8.70
CA VAL A 170 13.00 8.48 -9.73
C VAL A 170 12.25 9.32 -10.77
N ILE A 171 11.12 8.84 -11.28
CA ILE A 171 10.33 9.59 -12.27
C ILE A 171 9.74 10.85 -11.63
N GLY A 172 9.26 10.79 -10.39
CA GLY A 172 8.76 11.96 -9.66
C GLY A 172 9.82 13.02 -9.39
N TYR A 173 11.10 12.64 -9.36
CA TYR A 173 12.19 13.59 -9.23
C TYR A 173 12.62 14.19 -10.58
N VAL A 174 12.70 13.37 -11.63
CA VAL A 174 13.16 13.80 -12.95
C VAL A 174 12.13 14.67 -13.66
N PHE A 175 10.85 14.37 -13.48
CA PHE A 175 9.76 15.08 -14.14
C PHE A 175 9.08 16.06 -13.18
N PHE A 176 8.78 17.26 -13.68
CA PHE A 176 7.94 18.20 -12.95
C PHE A 176 6.49 17.69 -12.93
N VAL A 177 6.03 17.28 -11.75
CA VAL A 177 4.65 16.86 -11.53
C VAL A 177 3.91 18.00 -10.82
N PRO A 178 2.85 18.56 -11.42
CA PRO A 178 2.04 19.60 -10.76
C PRO A 178 1.41 19.09 -9.46
N MET A 179 1.30 19.96 -8.46
CA MET A 179 0.74 19.63 -7.14
C MET A 179 -0.66 19.00 -7.23
N PHE A 180 -1.55 19.57 -8.06
CA PHE A 180 -2.90 19.01 -8.24
C PHE A 180 -2.90 17.55 -8.70
N LEU A 181 -1.88 17.12 -9.46
CA LEU A 181 -1.78 15.74 -9.93
C LEU A 181 -1.28 14.82 -8.81
N ILE A 182 -0.39 15.30 -7.95
CA ILE A 182 0.05 14.58 -6.75
C ILE A 182 -1.11 14.40 -5.77
N ASP A 183 -1.90 15.46 -5.54
CA ASP A 183 -3.07 15.40 -4.65
C ASP A 183 -4.13 14.45 -5.23
N SER A 184 -4.30 14.48 -6.55
CA SER A 184 -5.18 13.54 -7.27
C SER A 184 -4.71 12.09 -7.14
N MET A 185 -3.39 11.85 -7.29
CA MET A 185 -2.78 10.54 -7.07
C MET A 185 -2.98 10.09 -5.62
N LEU A 186 -2.81 10.98 -4.64
CA LEU A 186 -3.02 10.66 -3.23
C LEU A 186 -4.47 10.24 -2.99
N GLY A 187 -5.46 11.04 -3.42
CA GLY A 187 -6.88 10.68 -3.27
C GLY A 187 -7.17 9.29 -3.81
N PHE A 188 -6.76 9.01 -5.07
CA PHE A 188 -6.89 7.69 -5.68
C PHE A 188 -6.20 6.58 -4.88
N VAL A 189 -4.95 6.79 -4.47
CA VAL A 189 -4.13 5.81 -3.74
C VAL A 189 -4.71 5.53 -2.36
N VAL A 190 -5.24 6.53 -1.65
CA VAL A 190 -5.89 6.34 -0.34
C VAL A 190 -7.14 5.47 -0.49
N GLY A 191 -7.95 5.71 -1.52
CA GLY A 191 -9.12 4.88 -1.82
C GLY A 191 -8.75 3.44 -2.18
N ALA A 192 -7.76 3.28 -3.06
CA ALA A 192 -7.20 1.97 -3.41
C ALA A 192 -6.64 1.24 -2.19
N PHE A 193 -5.86 1.94 -1.35
CA PHE A 193 -5.28 1.37 -0.15
C PHE A 193 -6.35 0.97 0.86
N LEU A 194 -7.40 1.76 1.05
CA LEU A 194 -8.53 1.38 1.90
C LEU A 194 -9.20 0.09 1.40
N TYR A 195 -9.41 -0.05 0.09
CA TYR A 195 -9.91 -1.30 -0.49
C TYR A 195 -8.97 -2.47 -0.18
N ILE A 196 -7.68 -2.32 -0.45
CA ILE A 196 -6.65 -3.33 -0.21
C ILE A 196 -6.60 -3.73 1.28
N VAL A 197 -6.69 -2.76 2.20
CA VAL A 197 -6.69 -3.03 3.64
C VAL A 197 -7.90 -3.86 4.02
N ILE A 198 -9.11 -3.48 3.58
CA ILE A 198 -10.35 -4.21 3.90
C ILE A 198 -10.37 -5.60 3.24
N ARG A 199 -9.86 -5.70 2.02
CA ARG A 199 -9.92 -6.92 1.22
C ARG A 199 -8.85 -7.92 1.61
N ASP A 200 -7.60 -7.48 1.65
CA ASP A 200 -6.41 -8.34 1.72
C ASP A 200 -5.76 -8.34 3.10
N SER A 201 -5.74 -7.19 3.79
CA SER A 201 -5.02 -7.07 5.07
C SER A 201 -5.89 -7.47 6.26
N LEU A 202 -7.17 -7.11 6.25
CA LEU A 202 -8.11 -7.40 7.33
C LEU A 202 -8.46 -8.90 7.32
N PRO A 203 -8.02 -9.67 8.33
CA PRO A 203 -8.22 -11.10 8.31
C PRO A 203 -9.71 -11.44 8.45
N ARG A 204 -10.17 -12.40 7.65
CA ARG A 204 -11.57 -12.81 7.61
C ARG A 204 -11.81 -14.04 8.47
N GLU A 205 -13.02 -14.11 9.01
CA GLU A 205 -13.53 -15.28 9.74
C GLU A 205 -12.56 -15.71 10.85
N THR A 206 -12.25 -16.99 10.94
CA THR A 206 -11.40 -17.58 11.99
C THR A 206 -9.92 -17.23 11.86
N LYS A 207 -9.50 -16.62 10.75
CA LYS A 207 -8.10 -16.26 10.47
C LYS A 207 -7.65 -14.96 11.17
N GLY A 208 -8.57 -14.23 11.80
CA GLY A 208 -8.29 -12.98 12.52
C GLY A 208 -8.18 -13.11 14.03
N ASP A 209 -7.33 -12.28 14.62
CA ASP A 209 -7.17 -12.10 16.06
C ASP A 209 -7.50 -10.66 16.45
N ALA A 210 -8.61 -10.49 17.17
CA ALA A 210 -9.13 -9.16 17.53
C ALA A 210 -8.19 -8.41 18.48
N ILE A 211 -7.49 -9.11 19.39
CA ILE A 211 -6.60 -8.47 20.37
C ILE A 211 -5.41 -7.84 19.63
N TYR A 212 -4.83 -8.57 18.69
CA TYR A 212 -3.70 -8.04 17.91
C TYR A 212 -4.14 -6.90 16.99
N PHE A 213 -5.34 -6.97 16.40
CA PHE A 213 -5.90 -5.87 15.63
C PHE A 213 -6.07 -4.60 16.47
N ILE A 214 -6.69 -4.70 17.65
CA ILE A 214 -6.84 -3.57 18.58
C ILE A 214 -5.48 -3.05 19.02
N SER A 215 -4.50 -3.92 19.30
CA SER A 215 -3.17 -3.48 19.67
C SER A 215 -2.48 -2.69 18.54
N GLY A 216 -2.67 -3.08 17.28
CA GLY A 216 -2.18 -2.33 16.12
C GLY A 216 -2.82 -0.95 16.01
N LEU A 217 -4.14 -0.88 16.22
CA LEU A 217 -4.87 0.40 16.27
C LEU A 217 -4.31 1.33 17.35
N VAL A 218 -4.21 0.82 18.58
CA VAL A 218 -3.78 1.61 19.75
C VAL A 218 -2.34 2.06 19.61
N VAL A 219 -1.41 1.15 19.28
CA VAL A 219 0.01 1.47 19.13
C VAL A 219 0.19 2.57 18.09
N TYR A 220 -0.44 2.45 16.93
CA TYR A 220 -0.24 3.41 15.86
C TYR A 220 -0.95 4.75 16.14
N THR A 221 -2.10 4.73 16.82
CA THR A 221 -2.78 5.94 17.29
C THR A 221 -1.89 6.72 18.26
N ILE A 222 -1.27 6.03 19.23
CA ILE A 222 -0.34 6.66 20.18
C ILE A 222 0.83 7.30 19.45
N ILE A 223 1.42 6.61 18.46
CA ILE A 223 2.53 7.15 17.67
C ILE A 223 2.08 8.41 16.91
N ILE A 224 0.94 8.37 16.23
CA ILE A 224 0.41 9.53 15.50
C ILE A 224 0.16 10.70 16.44
N PHE A 225 -0.53 10.47 17.56
CA PHE A 225 -0.86 11.53 18.51
C PHE A 225 0.40 12.13 19.13
N PHE A 226 1.39 11.30 19.48
CA PHE A 226 2.67 11.79 19.95
C PHE A 226 3.35 12.69 18.92
N ILE A 227 3.36 12.29 17.65
CA ILE A 227 3.96 13.06 16.57
C ILE A 227 3.22 14.38 16.32
N TRP A 228 1.89 14.40 16.34
CA TRP A 228 1.09 15.62 16.21
C TRP A 228 1.36 16.65 17.31
N ASN A 229 1.84 16.23 18.48
CA ASN A 229 2.22 17.17 19.55
C ASN A 229 3.66 17.70 19.38
N LEU A 230 4.45 17.13 18.47
CA LEU A 230 5.85 17.51 18.23
C LEU A 230 6.05 18.39 17.00
N VAL A 231 5.08 18.41 16.08
CA VAL A 231 5.11 19.13 14.80
C VAL A 231 4.04 20.22 14.82
#